data_AF-A0A925R4Q3-F1
#
_entry.id   AF-A0A925R4Q3-F1
#
_cell.length_a   1.000
_cell.length_b   1.000
_cell.length_c   1.000
_cell.angle_alpha   90.00
_cell.angle_beta   90.00
_cell.angle_gamma   90.00
#
_symmetry.space_group_name_H-M   'P 1'
#
loop_
_entity.id
_entity.type
_entity.pdbx_description
1 polymer ?
#
loop_
_entity_poly.entity_id
_entity_poly.type
_entity_poly.pdbx_seq_one_letter_code
_entity_poly.pdbx_strand_id
1 'polypeptide(L)'
;HVESGNFEIIIGASSRDLRLFADVEVVSTTDITTTDIAIEQMSLYYKPKKDWIPTKAAFELLYGRTITTTPVAKKGGYHMHSTMEELRNSFLGNQFYRILISMAEKMIKDVEAPQMGMIRKGVSEMPLRNLKMNSNGKMTQTTVEGLLLLLNGKLIKGIKKMWSK
;
A
#
# COMPACT_ATOMS: atom_id res chain seq x y z
N HIS A 1 21.14 -11.10 -11.92
CA HIS A 1 21.73 -12.22 -11.18
C HIS A 1 20.91 -13.46 -11.53
N VAL A 2 21.55 -14.59 -11.83
CA VAL A 2 20.90 -15.84 -12.26
C VAL A 2 21.55 -16.99 -11.51
N GLU A 3 20.76 -17.88 -10.91
CA GLU A 3 21.28 -19.07 -10.23
C GLU A 3 21.78 -20.10 -11.26
N SER A 4 22.81 -20.86 -10.93
CA SER A 4 23.21 -21.98 -11.77
C SER A 4 22.16 -23.08 -11.73
N GLY A 5 21.78 -23.62 -12.88
CA GLY A 5 20.78 -24.68 -12.95
C GLY A 5 20.21 -24.91 -14.34
N ASN A 6 19.27 -25.84 -14.43
CA ASN A 6 18.55 -26.15 -15.66
C ASN A 6 17.34 -25.24 -15.80
N PHE A 7 17.26 -24.54 -16.92
CA PHE A 7 16.14 -23.68 -17.30
C PHE A 7 15.51 -24.21 -18.58
N GLU A 8 14.19 -24.13 -18.68
CA GLU A 8 13.47 -24.49 -19.89
C GLU A 8 13.05 -23.20 -20.63
N ILE A 9 13.44 -23.10 -21.90
CA ILE A 9 12.95 -22.08 -22.82
C ILE A 9 11.67 -22.62 -23.45
N ILE A 10 10.56 -21.94 -23.18
CA ILE A 10 9.24 -22.30 -23.72
C ILE A 10 8.79 -21.22 -24.70
N ILE A 11 8.49 -21.63 -25.94
CA ILE A 11 7.95 -20.76 -26.98
C ILE A 11 6.50 -21.15 -27.25
N GLY A 12 5.60 -20.20 -27.08
CA GLY A 12 4.17 -20.37 -27.30
C GLY A 12 3.55 -19.18 -28.03
N ALA A 13 2.37 -19.39 -28.61
CA ALA A 13 1.55 -18.29 -29.13
C ALA A 13 0.82 -17.55 -27.99
N SER A 14 0.67 -18.20 -26.82
CA SER A 14 0.21 -17.59 -25.56
C SER A 14 0.75 -18.37 -24.36
N SER A 15 0.58 -17.85 -23.13
CA SER A 15 0.95 -18.56 -21.90
C SER A 15 0.15 -19.86 -21.64
N ARG A 16 -0.88 -20.12 -22.45
CA ARG A 16 -1.71 -21.35 -22.40
C ARG A 16 -1.57 -22.21 -23.66
N ASP A 17 -0.88 -21.71 -24.70
CA ASP A 17 -0.62 -22.40 -25.97
C ASP A 17 0.89 -22.42 -26.21
N LEU A 18 1.54 -23.42 -25.60
CA LEU A 18 2.98 -23.64 -25.59
C LEU A 18 3.33 -24.69 -26.67
N ARG A 19 4.32 -24.43 -27.53
CA ARG A 19 4.56 -25.20 -28.77
C ARG A 19 5.96 -25.77 -28.90
N LEU A 20 6.98 -25.05 -28.44
CA LEU A 20 8.37 -25.50 -28.48
C LEU A 20 8.97 -25.37 -27.08
N PHE A 21 9.83 -26.32 -26.74
CA PHE A 21 10.50 -26.45 -25.45
C PHE A 21 11.98 -26.75 -25.72
N ALA A 22 12.87 -26.14 -24.95
CA ALA A 22 14.30 -26.40 -25.04
C ALA A 22 14.97 -26.21 -23.67
N ASP A 23 15.69 -27.22 -23.19
CA ASP A 23 16.46 -27.12 -21.96
C ASP A 23 17.79 -26.40 -22.19
N VAL A 24 18.16 -25.54 -21.24
CA VAL A 24 19.43 -24.81 -21.21
C VAL A 24 20.01 -24.93 -19.81
N GLU A 25 21.23 -25.45 -19.73
CA GLU A 25 22.03 -25.39 -18.51
C GLU A 25 22.68 -24.01 -18.41
N VAL A 26 22.36 -23.28 -17.34
CA VAL A 26 22.92 -21.97 -17.06
C VAL A 26 23.96 -22.09 -15.96
N VAL A 27 25.15 -21.58 -16.22
CA VAL A 27 26.22 -21.44 -15.22
C VAL A 27 26.30 -19.99 -14.79
N SER A 28 26.06 -19.73 -13.50
CA SER A 28 26.14 -18.39 -12.93
C SER A 28 27.58 -17.87 -12.96
N THR A 29 27.74 -16.58 -13.24
CA THR A 29 29.02 -15.87 -13.10
C THR A 29 29.29 -15.40 -11.68
N THR A 30 28.37 -15.67 -10.73
CA THR A 30 28.50 -15.32 -9.31
C THR A 30 28.25 -16.58 -8.48
N ASP A 31 29.13 -16.85 -7.50
CA ASP A 31 28.91 -17.93 -6.53
C ASP A 31 27.73 -17.57 -5.62
N ILE A 32 26.52 -17.91 -6.04
CA ILE A 32 25.33 -17.89 -5.21
C ILE A 32 24.85 -19.31 -5.07
N THR A 33 25.46 -20.01 -4.12
CA THR A 33 24.91 -21.25 -3.60
C THR A 33 24.00 -20.90 -2.44
N THR A 34 22.69 -20.96 -2.68
CA THR A 34 21.73 -21.07 -1.59
C THR A 34 22.05 -22.38 -0.87
N THR A 35 22.66 -22.30 0.32
CA THR A 35 23.06 -23.48 1.08
C THR A 35 21.83 -24.25 1.56
N ASP A 36 21.96 -25.56 1.73
CA ASP A 36 20.88 -26.38 2.33
C ASP A 36 20.42 -25.82 3.68
N ILE A 37 21.35 -25.22 4.43
CA ILE A 37 21.08 -24.51 5.69
C ILE A 37 20.16 -23.31 5.47
N ALA A 38 20.40 -22.50 4.42
CA ALA A 38 19.53 -21.37 4.08
C ALA A 38 18.15 -21.84 3.60
N ILE A 39 18.09 -22.94 2.84
CA ILE A 39 16.83 -23.55 2.38
C ILE A 39 16.02 -24.10 3.57
N GLU A 40 16.68 -24.72 4.54
CA GLU A 40 16.04 -25.27 5.74
C GLU A 40 15.52 -24.15 6.64
N GLN A 41 16.35 -23.15 6.92
CA GLN A 41 15.98 -21.97 7.72
C GLN A 41 14.83 -21.19 7.08
N MET A 42 14.82 -21.07 5.74
CA MET A 42 13.79 -20.34 4.98
C MET A 42 12.80 -21.29 4.29
N SER A 43 12.61 -22.50 4.83
CA SER A 43 11.78 -23.54 4.21
C SER A 43 10.34 -23.10 3.93
N LEU A 44 9.82 -22.12 4.68
CA LEU A 44 8.52 -21.50 4.42
C LEU A 44 8.43 -20.78 3.07
N TYR A 45 9.55 -20.22 2.57
CA TYR A 45 9.63 -19.57 1.26
C TYR A 45 10.03 -20.51 0.14
N TYR A 46 10.92 -21.48 0.41
CA TYR A 46 11.34 -22.46 -0.60
C TYR A 46 10.32 -23.59 -0.81
N LYS A 47 9.50 -23.90 0.21
CA LYS A 47 8.47 -24.94 0.19
C LYS A 47 7.16 -24.43 0.79
N PRO A 48 6.52 -23.42 0.19
CA PRO A 48 5.30 -22.83 0.72
C PRO A 48 4.16 -23.86 0.68
N LYS A 49 3.40 -23.94 1.77
CA LYS A 49 2.17 -24.75 1.83
C LYS A 49 1.05 -24.04 1.07
N LYS A 50 0.08 -24.81 0.58
CA LYS A 50 -1.17 -24.25 0.03
C LYS A 50 -1.82 -23.32 1.08
N ASP A 51 -2.26 -22.15 0.64
CA ASP A 51 -2.88 -21.10 1.47
C ASP A 51 -1.97 -20.52 2.57
N TRP A 52 -0.65 -20.69 2.45
CA TRP A 52 0.29 -20.07 3.37
C TRP A 52 0.29 -18.55 3.24
N ILE A 53 0.15 -17.87 4.38
CA ILE A 53 0.28 -16.42 4.51
C ILE A 53 1.61 -16.14 5.20
N PRO A 54 2.54 -15.41 4.55
CA PRO A 54 3.82 -15.07 5.15
C PRO A 54 3.66 -14.31 6.47
N THR A 55 4.34 -14.77 7.51
CA THR A 55 4.40 -14.04 8.78
C THR A 55 5.47 -12.96 8.72
N LYS A 56 5.32 -11.92 9.55
CA LYS A 56 6.35 -10.89 9.69
C LYS A 56 7.72 -11.50 10.01
N ALA A 57 7.78 -12.45 10.94
CA ALA A 57 9.03 -13.10 11.34
C ALA A 57 9.67 -13.90 10.20
N ALA A 58 8.87 -14.62 9.41
CA ALA A 58 9.38 -15.31 8.22
C ALA A 58 9.95 -14.30 7.22
N PHE A 59 9.26 -13.17 7.01
CA PHE A 59 9.74 -12.12 6.12
C PHE A 59 11.01 -11.42 6.65
N GLU A 60 11.11 -11.15 7.95
CA GLU A 60 12.32 -10.61 8.57
C GLU A 60 13.52 -11.56 8.43
N LEU A 61 13.28 -12.87 8.52
CA LEU A 61 14.31 -13.89 8.27
C LEU A 61 14.80 -13.84 6.83
N LEU A 62 13.88 -13.76 5.85
CA LEU A 62 14.23 -13.61 4.44
C LEU A 62 14.96 -12.28 4.16
N TYR A 63 14.48 -11.20 4.76
CA TYR A 63 15.00 -9.84 4.58
C TYR A 63 16.35 -9.62 5.29
N GLY A 64 16.69 -10.47 6.26
CA GLY A 64 17.92 -10.39 7.04
C GLY A 64 17.97 -9.22 8.02
N ARG A 65 16.85 -8.54 8.26
CA ARG A 65 16.74 -7.40 9.20
C ARG A 65 15.38 -7.41 9.87
N THR A 66 15.34 -6.91 11.10
CA THR A 66 14.07 -6.63 11.78
C THR A 66 13.36 -5.46 11.10
N ILE A 67 12.07 -5.63 10.86
CA ILE A 67 11.20 -4.63 10.30
C ILE A 67 10.55 -3.92 11.48
N THR A 68 10.94 -2.69 11.71
CA THR A 68 10.18 -1.82 12.60
C THR A 68 8.88 -1.46 11.88
N THR A 69 7.74 -1.81 12.49
CA THR A 69 6.46 -1.30 12.01
C THR A 69 6.47 0.20 12.16
N THR A 70 6.23 0.94 11.07
CA THR A 70 6.05 2.39 11.15
C THR A 70 5.01 2.67 12.22
N PRO A 71 5.27 3.57 13.18
CA PRO A 71 4.30 3.88 14.21
C PRO A 71 2.99 4.30 13.54
N VAL A 72 1.87 3.72 14.00
CA VAL A 72 0.54 4.16 13.56
C VAL A 72 0.46 5.66 13.80
N ALA A 73 0.19 6.43 12.74
CA ALA A 73 0.13 7.88 12.85
C ALA A 73 -0.93 8.27 13.89
N LYS A 74 -0.53 9.10 14.86
CA LYS A 74 -1.41 9.61 15.92
C LYS A 74 -1.65 11.09 15.72
N LYS A 75 -2.71 11.60 16.36
CA LYS A 75 -3.00 13.04 16.47
C LYS A 75 -1.73 13.80 16.87
N GLY A 76 -1.30 14.74 16.02
CA GLY A 76 -0.08 15.54 16.21
C GLY A 76 1.06 15.17 15.26
N GLY A 77 1.03 13.97 14.66
CA GLY A 77 2.04 13.47 13.73
C GLY A 77 1.59 13.36 12.27
N TYR A 78 0.37 13.80 11.93
CA TYR A 78 -0.11 13.75 10.55
C TYR A 78 0.61 14.78 9.66
N HIS A 79 0.78 14.46 8.38
CA HIS A 79 1.36 15.33 7.36
C HIS A 79 0.59 15.22 6.03
N MET A 80 1.01 15.97 5.00
CA MET A 80 0.30 16.03 3.71
C MET A 80 0.21 14.71 2.94
N HIS A 81 1.07 13.76 3.28
CA HIS A 81 1.10 12.41 2.69
C HIS A 81 0.40 11.38 3.56
N SER A 82 -0.11 11.77 4.74
CA SER A 82 -0.89 10.85 5.56
C SER A 82 -2.17 10.45 4.82
N THR A 83 -2.48 9.16 4.87
CA THR A 83 -3.64 8.57 4.19
C THR A 83 -4.92 8.84 4.98
N MET A 84 -6.09 8.78 4.35
CA MET A 84 -7.36 8.93 5.08
C MET A 84 -7.52 7.85 6.16
N GLU A 85 -7.02 6.63 5.91
CA GLU A 85 -7.05 5.53 6.88
C GLU A 85 -6.25 5.88 8.15
N GLU A 86 -5.07 6.47 8.01
CA GLU A 86 -4.26 6.93 9.15
C GLU A 86 -5.00 7.99 9.99
N LEU A 87 -5.75 8.88 9.33
CA LEU A 87 -6.49 9.95 10.00
C LEU A 87 -7.69 9.43 10.81
N ARG A 88 -8.25 8.26 10.46
CA ARG A 88 -9.39 7.64 11.17
C ARG A 88 -9.08 7.30 12.63
N ASN A 89 -7.80 7.24 13.01
CA ASN A 89 -7.36 7.10 14.39
C ASN A 89 -7.68 8.32 15.27
N SER A 90 -8.14 9.42 14.67
CA SER A 90 -8.63 10.61 15.39
C SER A 90 -10.13 10.81 15.18
N PHE A 91 -10.83 11.37 16.17
CA PHE A 91 -12.26 11.68 16.06
C PHE A 91 -12.57 12.56 14.84
N LEU A 92 -11.85 13.67 14.66
CA LEU A 92 -12.04 14.57 13.52
C LEU A 92 -11.73 13.90 12.19
N GLY A 93 -10.66 13.10 12.11
CA GLY A 93 -10.32 12.39 10.88
C GLY A 93 -11.33 11.30 10.54
N ASN A 94 -11.88 10.59 11.52
CA ASN A 94 -12.94 9.61 11.30
C ASN A 94 -14.23 10.26 10.80
N GLN A 95 -14.61 11.41 11.35
CA GLN A 95 -15.77 12.17 10.87
C GLN A 95 -15.53 12.67 9.43
N PHE A 96 -14.34 13.16 9.15
CA PHE A 96 -13.97 13.63 7.81
C PHE A 96 -13.98 12.49 6.77
N TYR A 97 -13.44 11.31 7.12
CA TYR A 97 -13.50 10.11 6.28
C TYR A 97 -14.94 9.72 5.92
N ARG A 98 -15.86 9.74 6.90
CA ARG A 98 -17.27 9.44 6.66
C ARG A 98 -17.92 10.40 5.66
N ILE A 99 -17.57 11.69 5.73
CA ILE A 99 -18.06 12.69 4.78
C ILE A 99 -17.56 12.38 3.36
N LEU A 100 -16.27 12.06 3.20
CA LEU A 100 -15.70 11.72 1.89
C LEU A 100 -16.34 10.47 1.28
N ILE A 101 -16.53 9.40 2.07
CA ILE A 101 -17.22 8.20 1.62
C ILE A 101 -18.64 8.54 1.17
N SER A 102 -19.40 9.30 1.97
CA SER A 102 -20.76 9.69 1.59
C SER A 102 -20.81 10.54 0.32
N MET A 103 -19.82 11.41 0.09
CA MET A 103 -19.72 12.18 -1.15
C MET A 103 -19.39 11.28 -2.35
N ALA A 104 -18.47 10.31 -2.19
CA ALA A 104 -18.11 9.37 -3.24
C ALA A 104 -19.28 8.45 -3.61
N GLU A 105 -20.00 7.94 -2.61
CA GLU A 105 -21.22 7.13 -2.77
C GLU A 105 -22.29 7.88 -3.56
N LYS A 106 -22.48 9.19 -3.33
CA LYS A 106 -23.46 10.01 -4.06
C LYS A 106 -23.08 10.29 -5.51
N MET A 107 -21.79 10.23 -5.86
CA MET A 107 -21.33 10.51 -7.22
C MET A 107 -21.54 9.33 -8.17
N ILE A 108 -21.65 8.11 -7.65
CA ILE A 108 -21.82 6.90 -8.44
C ILE A 108 -23.24 6.41 -8.22
N LYS A 109 -24.08 6.50 -9.26
CA LYS A 109 -25.43 5.92 -9.23
C LYS A 109 -25.31 4.39 -9.25
N ASP A 110 -26.15 3.72 -8.44
CA ASP A 110 -26.32 2.27 -8.41
C ASP A 110 -25.02 1.47 -8.13
N VAL A 111 -24.37 1.77 -7.00
CA VAL A 111 -23.15 1.06 -6.60
C VAL A 111 -23.46 -0.33 -6.03
N GLU A 112 -22.99 -1.38 -6.70
CA GLU A 112 -23.02 -2.74 -6.15
C GLU A 112 -22.02 -2.93 -4.99
N ALA A 113 -22.26 -3.92 -4.13
CA ALA A 113 -21.43 -4.17 -2.93
C ALA A 113 -19.92 -4.33 -3.22
N PRO A 114 -19.46 -5.02 -4.29
CA PRO A 114 -18.03 -5.11 -4.62
C PRO A 114 -17.43 -3.76 -5.02
N GLN A 115 -18.18 -2.95 -5.76
CA GLN A 115 -17.76 -1.62 -6.19
C GLN A 115 -17.65 -0.65 -5.00
N MET A 116 -18.56 -0.79 -4.03
CA MET A 116 -18.47 -0.06 -2.76
C MET A 116 -17.20 -0.38 -1.97
N GLY A 117 -16.76 -1.64 -1.98
CA GLY A 117 -15.48 -2.04 -1.39
C GLY A 117 -14.29 -1.33 -2.03
N MET A 118 -14.29 -1.24 -3.36
CA MET A 118 -13.24 -0.54 -4.12
C MET A 118 -13.22 0.97 -3.84
N ILE A 119 -14.39 1.62 -3.81
CA ILE A 119 -14.49 3.06 -3.50
C ILE A 119 -13.95 3.35 -2.10
N ARG A 120 -14.38 2.57 -1.09
CA ARG A 120 -13.93 2.74 0.29
C ARG A 120 -12.42 2.59 0.40
N LYS A 121 -11.87 1.55 -0.23
CA LYS A 121 -10.42 1.31 -0.23
C LYS A 121 -9.66 2.43 -0.94
N GLY A 122 -10.15 2.89 -2.10
CA GLY A 122 -9.57 4.02 -2.81
C GLY A 122 -9.57 5.31 -2.01
N VAL A 123 -10.65 5.60 -1.26
CA VAL A 123 -10.70 6.78 -0.38
C VAL A 123 -9.78 6.60 0.84
N SER A 124 -9.75 5.42 1.47
CA SER A 124 -8.88 5.11 2.61
C SER A 124 -7.39 5.31 2.29
N GLU A 125 -6.95 4.89 1.10
CA GLU A 125 -5.55 4.98 0.68
C GLU A 125 -5.16 6.36 0.12
N MET A 126 -6.13 7.25 -0.11
CA MET A 126 -5.89 8.58 -0.65
C MET A 126 -5.12 9.47 0.36
N PRO A 127 -3.99 10.09 -0.03
CA PRO A 127 -3.28 11.02 0.83
C PRO A 127 -3.99 12.38 0.94
N LEU A 128 -3.83 13.07 2.07
CA LEU A 128 -4.50 14.36 2.36
C LEU A 128 -4.30 15.42 1.26
N ARG A 129 -3.11 15.49 0.66
CA ARG A 129 -2.81 16.44 -0.41
C ARG A 129 -3.73 16.31 -1.64
N ASN A 130 -4.26 15.11 -1.89
CA ASN A 130 -5.09 14.85 -3.08
C ASN A 130 -6.48 15.50 -2.97
N LEU A 131 -6.90 15.93 -1.77
CA LEU A 131 -8.15 16.66 -1.57
C LEU A 131 -8.23 17.94 -2.41
N LYS A 132 -7.11 18.65 -2.58
CA LYS A 132 -7.06 19.83 -3.45
C LYS A 132 -7.44 19.47 -4.88
N MET A 133 -6.87 18.39 -5.40
CA MET A 133 -7.03 17.97 -6.79
C MET A 133 -8.45 17.47 -7.09
N ASN A 134 -9.05 16.74 -6.15
CA ASN A 134 -10.39 16.14 -6.31
C ASN A 134 -11.54 17.08 -5.91
N SER A 135 -11.25 18.29 -5.44
CA SER A 135 -12.28 19.22 -4.95
C SER A 135 -12.93 20.09 -6.03
N ASN A 136 -12.53 19.97 -7.31
CA ASN A 136 -12.93 20.89 -8.38
C ASN A 136 -12.75 22.37 -7.99
N GLY A 137 -11.63 22.70 -7.33
CA GLY A 137 -11.32 24.05 -6.87
C GLY A 137 -12.01 24.49 -5.58
N LYS A 138 -12.85 23.64 -4.95
CA LYS A 138 -13.53 23.97 -3.69
C LYS A 138 -12.61 23.95 -2.46
N MET A 139 -11.50 23.21 -2.51
CA MET A 139 -10.47 23.23 -1.47
C MET A 139 -9.21 23.91 -1.98
N THR A 140 -8.83 25.01 -1.34
CA THR A 140 -7.56 25.68 -1.59
C THR A 140 -6.44 24.96 -0.82
N GLN A 141 -5.19 25.23 -1.20
CA GLN A 141 -4.02 24.79 -0.45
C GLN A 141 -4.10 25.20 1.03
N THR A 142 -4.51 26.44 1.27
CA THR A 142 -4.71 27.02 2.60
C THR A 142 -5.76 26.26 3.42
N THR A 143 -6.87 25.84 2.79
CA THR A 143 -7.90 25.01 3.42
C THR A 143 -7.35 23.65 3.86
N VAL A 144 -6.56 22.99 3.00
CA VAL A 144 -5.97 21.68 3.30
C VAL A 144 -4.92 21.78 4.42
N GLU A 145 -4.09 22.83 4.41
CA GLU A 145 -3.15 23.13 5.49
C GLU A 145 -3.84 23.41 6.82
N GLY A 146 -4.94 24.16 6.78
CA GLY A 146 -5.78 24.40 7.95
C GLY A 146 -6.38 23.11 8.49
N LEU A 147 -6.93 22.26 7.62
CA LEU A 147 -7.47 20.95 7.98
C LEU A 147 -6.38 20.06 8.62
N LEU A 148 -5.17 20.04 8.07
CA LEU A 148 -4.04 19.32 8.66
C LEU A 148 -3.73 19.78 10.09
N LEU A 149 -3.76 21.09 10.34
CA LEU A 149 -3.58 21.65 11.68
C LEU A 149 -4.69 21.21 12.63
N LEU A 150 -5.95 21.20 12.18
CA LEU A 150 -7.08 20.72 12.98
C LEU A 150 -6.94 19.24 13.34
N LEU A 151 -6.59 18.39 12.36
CA LEU A 151 -6.36 16.96 12.54
C LEU A 151 -5.22 16.69 13.52
N ASN A 152 -4.22 17.56 13.56
CA ASN A 152 -3.12 17.53 14.52
C ASN A 152 -3.44 18.20 15.88
N GLY A 153 -4.70 18.58 16.12
CA GLY A 153 -5.14 19.17 17.39
C GLY A 153 -4.85 20.66 17.58
N LYS A 154 -4.29 21.33 16.57
CA LYS A 154 -4.01 22.77 16.60
C LYS A 154 -5.24 23.56 16.13
N LEU A 155 -6.35 23.48 16.90
CA LEU A 155 -7.67 23.98 16.51
C LEU A 155 -7.66 25.46 16.10
N ILE A 156 -7.16 26.34 16.97
CA ILE A 156 -7.13 27.80 16.73
C ILE A 156 -6.29 28.13 15.49
N LYS A 157 -5.11 27.51 15.36
CA LYS A 157 -4.21 27.74 14.22
C LYS A 157 -4.83 27.24 12.92
N GLY A 158 -5.52 26.10 12.95
CA GLY A 158 -6.22 25.54 11.80
C GLY A 158 -7.34 26.43 11.32
N ILE A 159 -8.23 26.89 12.21
CA ILE A 159 -9.33 27.81 11.84
C ILE A 159 -8.75 29.12 11.29
N LYS A 160 -7.80 29.74 12.00
CA LYS A 160 -7.16 30.98 11.54
C LYS A 160 -6.55 30.82 10.15
N LYS A 161 -5.88 29.70 9.89
CA LYS A 161 -5.28 29.40 8.58
C LYS A 161 -6.36 29.25 7.51
N MET A 162 -7.47 28.55 7.76
CA MET A 162 -8.55 28.42 6.78
C MET A 162 -9.22 29.76 6.43
N TRP A 163 -9.17 30.74 7.35
CA TRP A 163 -9.78 32.07 7.19
C TRP A 163 -8.81 33.14 6.69
N SER A 164 -7.49 32.87 6.71
CA SER A 164 -6.54 33.73 6.01
C SER A 164 -6.71 33.49 4.51
N LYS A 165 -7.37 34.43 3.83
CA LYS A 165 -7.45 34.46 2.36
C LYS A 165 -6.06 34.43 1.74
#